data_AF-W9R7K1-F1
#
_entry.id   AF-W9R7K1-F1
#
_cell.length_a   1.000
_cell.length_b   1.000
_cell.length_c   1.000
_cell.angle_alpha   90.00
_cell.angle_beta   90.00
_cell.angle_gamma   90.00
#
_symmetry.space_group_name_H-M   'P 1'
#
loop_
_entity.id
_entity.type
_entity.pdbx_description
1 polymer ?
#
loop_
_entity_poly.entity_id
_entity_poly.type
_entity_poly.pdbx_seq_one_letter_code
_entity_poly.pdbx_strand_id
1 'polypeptide(L)'
;MESYKYGIAGEEEEGEEARENGGGSDVVLGVDGGATSTVCVCLPLIPVWDPQSSLPDPLPVLSRAVGGCSNYNSVGENAAKATLEQVLSEALTKSGSDRSAVHAVCLGVSGVNHPTDQEMILNWIRSSS
;
A
#
# COMPACT_ATOMS: atom_id res chain seq x y z
N MET A 1 3.43 -65.49 -16.29
CA MET A 1 4.82 -65.58 -15.79
C MET A 1 5.52 -64.30 -16.21
N GLU A 2 5.45 -63.25 -15.38
CA GLU A 2 6.40 -62.89 -14.29
C GLU A 2 7.46 -61.90 -14.87
N SER A 3 7.24 -60.58 -14.73
CA SER A 3 7.91 -59.65 -13.78
C SER A 3 9.44 -59.73 -13.84
N TYR A 4 10.19 -58.62 -13.98
CA TYR A 4 10.61 -57.73 -12.89
C TYR A 4 10.87 -56.27 -13.33
N LYS A 5 10.52 -55.33 -12.44
CA LYS A 5 10.93 -53.91 -12.37
C LYS A 5 12.19 -53.75 -11.49
N TYR A 6 13.01 -52.73 -11.75
CA TYR A 6 13.70 -51.79 -10.82
C TYR A 6 14.47 -50.76 -11.68
N GLY A 7 14.07 -49.48 -11.80
CA GLY A 7 14.51 -48.32 -11.00
C GLY A 7 15.83 -47.73 -11.55
N ILE A 8 15.98 -46.47 -11.97
CA ILE A 8 16.05 -45.24 -11.15
C ILE A 8 16.21 -43.97 -12.03
N ALA A 9 15.66 -42.86 -11.51
CA ALA A 9 15.98 -41.41 -11.61
C ALA A 9 15.89 -40.62 -12.94
N GLY A 10 15.16 -39.49 -12.83
CA GLY A 10 15.36 -38.22 -13.55
C GLY A 10 14.94 -38.29 -15.02
N GLU A 11 14.16 -37.38 -15.59
CA GLU A 11 14.01 -35.96 -15.33
C GLU A 11 12.53 -35.61 -15.56
N GLU A 12 11.91 -34.97 -14.57
CA GLU A 12 10.62 -34.32 -14.78
C GLU A 12 10.91 -33.11 -15.66
N GLU A 13 10.45 -33.14 -16.91
CA GLU A 13 10.41 -31.95 -17.76
C GLU A 13 9.53 -30.93 -17.05
N GLU A 14 10.20 -29.97 -16.39
CA GLU A 14 9.60 -28.85 -15.69
C GLU A 14 8.63 -28.16 -16.66
N GLY A 15 7.34 -28.28 -16.33
CA GLY A 15 6.34 -27.41 -16.87
C GLY A 15 6.81 -25.98 -16.65
N GLU A 16 6.78 -25.19 -17.72
CA GLU A 16 7.02 -23.76 -17.65
C GLU A 16 5.85 -23.15 -16.87
N GLU A 17 5.93 -23.25 -15.54
CA GLU A 17 5.03 -22.59 -14.60
C GLU A 17 5.13 -21.09 -14.90
N ALA A 18 4.02 -20.56 -15.40
CA ALA A 18 3.79 -19.14 -15.49
C ALA A 18 4.23 -18.50 -14.17
N ARG A 19 5.25 -17.63 -14.25
CA ARG A 19 5.59 -16.73 -13.16
C ARG A 19 4.46 -15.71 -13.01
N GLU A 20 3.33 -16.12 -12.46
CA GLU A 20 2.38 -15.22 -11.79
C GLU A 20 2.94 -14.94 -10.39
N ASN A 21 3.97 -14.12 -10.31
CA ASN A 21 4.40 -13.51 -9.06
C ASN A 21 4.91 -12.11 -9.36
N GLY A 22 4.03 -11.11 -9.22
CA GLY A 22 4.39 -9.68 -9.29
C GLY A 22 3.40 -8.74 -9.99
N GLY A 23 2.21 -9.20 -10.40
CA GLY A 23 1.23 -8.39 -11.14
C GLY A 23 0.31 -7.52 -10.30
N GLY A 24 0.72 -7.06 -9.12
CA GLY A 24 -0.06 -6.06 -8.39
C GLY A 24 0.03 -4.74 -9.13
N SER A 25 -1.08 -4.22 -9.66
CA SER A 25 -1.10 -2.87 -10.25
C SER A 25 -0.52 -1.89 -9.24
N ASP A 26 0.42 -1.04 -9.65
CA ASP A 26 0.95 0.04 -8.81
C ASP A 26 -0.20 0.83 -8.18
N VAL A 27 0.00 1.29 -6.95
CA VAL A 27 -1.02 2.00 -6.17
C VAL A 27 -0.52 3.32 -5.64
N VAL A 28 -1.47 4.23 -5.40
CA VAL A 28 -1.26 5.49 -4.69
C VAL A 28 -2.10 5.46 -3.42
N LEU A 29 -1.50 5.86 -2.31
CA LEU A 29 -2.20 6.02 -1.03
C LEU A 29 -2.51 7.49 -0.78
N GLY A 30 -3.77 7.80 -0.50
CA GLY A 30 -4.20 9.12 -0.04
C GLY A 30 -4.59 9.06 1.43
N VAL A 31 -3.96 9.90 2.27
CA VAL A 31 -4.23 9.97 3.71
C VAL A 31 -4.78 11.34 4.07
N ASP A 32 -5.95 11.37 4.71
CA ASP A 32 -6.55 12.56 5.32
C ASP A 32 -6.67 12.35 6.83
N GLY A 33 -5.92 13.11 7.62
CA GLY A 33 -5.74 12.91 9.04
C GLY A 33 -5.87 14.18 9.86
N GLY A 34 -6.47 14.07 11.04
CA GLY A 34 -6.57 15.20 11.95
C GLY A 34 -6.80 14.81 13.40
N ALA A 35 -7.48 15.69 14.14
CA ALA A 35 -7.68 15.54 15.58
C ALA A 35 -8.69 14.43 15.96
N THR A 36 -9.59 14.05 15.05
CA THR A 36 -10.68 13.10 15.34
C THR A 36 -10.44 11.74 14.68
N SER A 37 -10.11 11.75 13.39
CA SER A 37 -9.96 10.53 12.59
C SER A 37 -8.86 10.69 11.56
N THR A 38 -8.40 9.54 11.07
CA THR A 38 -7.49 9.43 9.94
C THR A 38 -8.08 8.45 8.95
N VAL A 39 -8.18 8.84 7.68
CA VAL A 39 -8.70 8.02 6.60
C VAL A 39 -7.59 7.78 5.61
N CYS A 40 -7.36 6.53 5.24
CA CYS A 40 -6.48 6.16 4.14
C CYS A 40 -7.31 5.52 3.03
N VAL A 41 -7.10 5.94 1.79
CA VAL A 41 -7.65 5.31 0.58
C VAL A 41 -6.52 4.77 -0.28
N CYS A 42 -6.73 3.57 -0.82
CA CYS A 42 -5.84 2.96 -1.82
C CYS A 42 -6.48 3.10 -3.20
N LEU A 43 -5.76 3.72 -4.13
CA LEU A 43 -6.18 3.96 -5.51
C LEU A 43 -5.22 3.20 -6.44
N PRO A 44 -5.69 2.65 -7.57
CA PRO A 44 -4.77 2.17 -8.58
C PRO A 44 -4.01 3.37 -9.18
N LEU A 45 -2.77 3.17 -9.59
CA LEU A 45 -2.03 4.14 -10.37
C LEU A 45 -2.63 4.19 -11.77
N ILE A 46 -3.30 5.31 -12.10
CA ILE A 46 -3.93 5.52 -13.40
C ILE A 46 -2.97 6.35 -14.27
N PRO A 47 -2.41 5.78 -15.36
CA PRO A 47 -1.56 6.54 -16.26
C PRO A 47 -2.39 7.60 -17.00
N VAL A 48 -2.14 8.87 -16.71
CA VAL A 48 -2.75 10.01 -17.43
C VAL A 48 -1.73 10.55 -18.42
N TRP A 49 -1.37 9.73 -19.40
CA TRP A 49 -0.38 10.08 -20.43
C TRP A 49 -0.95 10.88 -21.61
N ASP A 50 -2.29 10.96 -21.72
CA ASP A 50 -2.98 11.67 -22.78
C ASP A 50 -3.69 12.89 -22.19
N PRO A 51 -3.40 14.12 -22.65
CA PRO A 51 -4.13 15.32 -22.26
C PRO A 51 -5.64 15.27 -22.52
N GLN A 52 -6.11 14.38 -23.40
CA GLN A 52 -7.54 14.13 -23.67
C GLN A 52 -8.15 13.06 -22.76
N SER A 53 -7.32 12.27 -22.06
CA SER A 53 -7.79 11.25 -21.12
C SER A 53 -8.27 11.91 -19.82
N SER A 54 -9.56 11.83 -19.56
CA SER A 54 -10.12 12.21 -18.26
C SER A 54 -9.89 11.09 -17.25
N LEU A 55 -9.55 11.45 -16.02
CA LEU A 55 -9.66 10.51 -14.90
C LEU A 55 -11.10 9.98 -14.80
N PRO A 56 -11.29 8.71 -14.44
CA PRO A 56 -12.61 8.17 -14.19
C PRO A 56 -13.31 8.97 -13.07
N ASP A 57 -14.61 9.19 -13.24
CA ASP A 57 -15.48 9.84 -12.25
C ASP A 57 -16.65 8.90 -11.89
N PRO A 58 -16.71 8.35 -10.67
CA PRO A 58 -15.74 8.55 -9.58
C PRO A 58 -14.42 7.81 -9.82
N LEU A 59 -13.35 8.28 -9.17
CA LEU A 59 -12.07 7.55 -9.12
C LEU A 59 -12.28 6.16 -8.47
N PRO A 60 -11.68 5.09 -9.01
CA PRO A 60 -11.76 3.77 -8.42
C PRO A 60 -11.02 3.73 -7.08
N VAL A 61 -11.72 3.32 -6.02
CA VAL A 61 -11.12 3.09 -4.69
C VAL A 61 -10.99 1.59 -4.49
N LEU A 62 -9.75 1.09 -4.41
CA LEU A 62 -9.47 -0.32 -4.15
C LEU A 62 -9.81 -0.69 -2.71
N SER A 63 -9.47 0.19 -1.77
CA SER A 63 -9.74 -0.02 -0.36
C SER A 63 -9.78 1.29 0.44
N ARG A 64 -10.36 1.20 1.64
CA ARG A 64 -10.41 2.29 2.61
C ARG A 64 -10.16 1.76 4.04
N ALA A 65 -9.33 2.48 4.78
CA ALA A 65 -9.08 2.28 6.20
C ALA A 65 -9.39 3.54 7.00
N VAL A 66 -9.83 3.36 8.24
CA VAL A 66 -10.13 4.47 9.16
C VAL A 66 -9.51 4.17 10.51
N GLY A 67 -8.71 5.11 11.00
CA GLY A 67 -8.08 5.09 12.31
C GLY A 67 -8.45 6.32 13.14
N GLY A 68 -7.89 6.39 14.34
CA GLY A 68 -8.08 7.49 15.27
C GLY A 68 -7.35 8.78 14.87
N CYS A 69 -7.03 9.58 15.89
CA CYS A 69 -6.30 10.85 15.73
C CYS A 69 -4.86 10.62 15.25
N SER A 70 -4.44 11.36 14.21
CA SER A 70 -3.05 11.43 13.74
C SER A 70 -2.40 12.79 13.98
N ASN A 71 -3.09 13.72 14.65
CA ASN A 71 -2.49 14.98 15.07
C ASN A 71 -1.58 14.75 16.28
N TYR A 72 -0.27 14.78 16.05
CA TYR A 72 0.74 14.58 17.10
C TYR A 72 0.64 15.62 18.23
N ASN A 73 0.12 16.83 17.95
CA ASN A 73 -0.09 17.85 18.99
C ASN A 73 -1.23 17.48 19.96
N SER A 74 -2.11 16.56 19.57
CA SER A 74 -3.24 16.11 20.40
C SER A 74 -2.93 14.84 21.19
N VAL A 75 -2.24 13.87 20.56
CA VAL A 75 -2.04 12.52 21.14
C VAL A 75 -0.58 12.14 21.37
N GLY A 76 0.36 13.01 21.00
CA GLY A 76 1.80 12.74 21.01
C GLY A 76 2.27 11.98 19.76
N GLU A 77 3.58 12.04 19.52
CA GLU A 77 4.25 11.46 18.34
C GLU A 77 3.97 9.96 18.19
N ASN A 78 4.18 9.15 19.24
CA ASN A 78 4.05 7.69 19.14
C ASN A 78 2.63 7.25 18.74
N ALA A 79 1.59 7.85 19.32
CA ALA A 79 0.21 7.49 19.04
C ALA A 79 -0.24 7.95 17.64
N ALA A 80 0.19 9.15 17.23
CA ALA A 80 -0.05 9.66 15.89
C ALA A 80 0.62 8.80 14.82
N LYS A 81 1.90 8.45 15.04
CA LYS A 81 2.65 7.54 14.18
C LYS A 81 1.97 6.18 14.06
N ALA A 82 1.65 5.54 15.19
CA ALA A 82 0.98 4.23 15.19
C ALA A 82 -0.35 4.27 14.43
N THR A 83 -1.11 5.36 14.53
CA THR A 83 -2.35 5.55 13.77
C THR A 83 -2.10 5.61 12.27
N LEU A 84 -1.09 6.36 11.82
CA LEU A 84 -0.70 6.44 10.41
C LEU A 84 -0.27 5.07 9.87
N GLU A 85 0.58 4.36 10.61
CA GLU A 85 1.05 3.01 10.25
C GLU A 85 -0.11 2.02 10.14
N GLN A 86 -1.06 2.07 11.08
CA GLN A 86 -2.24 1.22 11.09
C GLN A 86 -3.07 1.45 9.81
N VAL A 87 -3.43 2.70 9.49
CA VAL A 87 -4.33 2.96 8.35
C VAL A 87 -3.67 2.68 7.01
N LEU A 88 -2.35 2.89 6.88
CA LEU A 88 -1.61 2.52 5.66
C LEU A 88 -1.57 1.01 5.47
N SER A 89 -1.18 0.28 6.52
CA SER A 89 -1.10 -1.18 6.50
C SER A 89 -2.46 -1.84 6.23
N GLU A 90 -3.51 -1.33 6.88
CA GLU A 90 -4.87 -1.83 6.72
C GLU A 90 -5.42 -1.55 5.31
N ALA A 91 -5.13 -0.38 4.73
CA ALA A 91 -5.52 -0.07 3.36
C ALA A 91 -4.85 -1.02 2.35
N LEU A 92 -3.54 -1.26 2.48
CA LEU A 92 -2.80 -2.19 1.62
C LEU A 92 -3.30 -3.64 1.75
N THR A 93 -3.49 -4.09 3.00
CA THR A 93 -4.04 -5.43 3.28
C THR A 93 -5.41 -5.63 2.63
N LYS A 94 -6.28 -4.62 2.73
CA LYS A 94 -7.63 -4.66 2.14
C LYS A 94 -7.64 -4.56 0.62
N SER A 95 -6.66 -3.90 0.01
CA SER A 95 -6.54 -3.84 -1.46
C SER A 95 -5.84 -5.07 -2.04
N GLY A 96 -5.25 -5.92 -1.21
CA GLY A 96 -4.41 -7.04 -1.66
C GLY A 96 -3.10 -6.56 -2.30
N SER A 97 -2.62 -5.37 -1.92
CA SER A 97 -1.42 -4.76 -2.49
C SER A 97 -0.25 -4.86 -1.52
N ASP A 98 0.93 -5.15 -2.05
CA ASP A 98 2.17 -5.10 -1.28
C ASP A 98 2.71 -3.68 -1.18
N ARG A 99 3.56 -3.46 -0.18
CA ARG A 99 4.32 -2.21 0.01
C ARG A 99 5.13 -1.81 -1.21
N SER A 100 5.71 -2.79 -1.91
CA SER A 100 6.49 -2.57 -3.14
C SER A 100 5.68 -2.02 -4.30
N ALA A 101 4.34 -2.14 -4.28
CA ALA A 101 3.46 -1.57 -5.29
C ALA A 101 3.10 -0.09 -5.00
N VAL A 102 3.45 0.44 -3.83
CA VAL A 102 3.14 1.83 -3.47
C VAL A 102 4.08 2.77 -4.22
N HIS A 103 3.52 3.48 -5.20
CA HIS A 103 4.27 4.46 -5.98
C HIS A 103 4.36 5.82 -5.28
N ALA A 104 3.31 6.19 -4.55
CA ALA A 104 3.24 7.45 -3.84
C ALA A 104 2.30 7.38 -2.62
N VAL A 105 2.62 8.20 -1.61
CA VAL A 105 1.75 8.48 -0.47
C VAL A 105 1.53 9.99 -0.38
N CYS A 106 0.28 10.42 -0.53
CA CYS A 106 -0.13 11.82 -0.42
C CYS A 106 -0.77 12.04 0.96
N LEU A 107 -0.25 12.99 1.74
CA LEU A 107 -0.69 13.24 3.12
C LEU A 107 -1.30 14.63 3.26
N GLY A 108 -2.57 14.68 3.67
CA GLY A 108 -3.20 15.85 4.26
C GLY A 108 -3.39 15.61 5.76
N VAL A 109 -2.49 16.13 6.60
CA VAL A 109 -2.54 15.94 8.06
C VAL A 109 -2.51 17.29 8.78
N SER A 110 -3.33 17.45 9.81
CA SER A 110 -3.37 18.70 10.59
C SER A 110 -2.24 18.78 11.63
N GLY A 111 -1.86 20.02 11.98
CA GLY A 111 -0.85 20.28 13.01
C GLY A 111 0.60 20.29 12.51
N VAL A 112 0.82 20.18 11.20
CA VAL A 112 2.15 20.25 10.57
C VAL A 112 2.44 21.69 10.17
N ASN A 113 3.10 22.44 11.06
CA ASN A 113 3.19 23.89 10.94
C ASN A 113 4.60 24.38 10.57
N HIS A 114 5.60 23.50 10.65
CA HIS A 114 6.99 23.81 10.31
C HIS A 114 7.63 22.75 9.40
N PRO A 115 8.67 23.11 8.61
CA PRO A 115 9.42 22.15 7.79
C PRO A 115 9.96 20.95 8.57
N THR A 116 10.37 21.15 9.82
CA THR A 116 10.82 20.06 10.71
C THR A 116 9.69 19.06 11.00
N ASP A 117 8.45 19.53 11.16
CA ASP A 117 7.30 18.65 11.35
C ASP A 117 7.01 17.83 10.08
N GLN A 118 7.17 18.45 8.91
CA GLN A 118 7.03 17.77 7.62
C GLN A 118 8.09 16.67 7.47
N GLU A 119 9.36 16.96 7.77
CA GLU A 119 10.44 15.96 7.73
C GLU A 119 10.21 14.80 8.71
N MET A 120 9.77 15.09 9.94
CA MET A 120 9.45 14.09 10.94
C MET A 120 8.38 13.12 10.42
N ILE A 121 7.27 13.64 9.89
CA ILE A 121 6.18 12.81 9.36
C ILE A 121 6.63 12.04 8.12
N LEU A 122 7.38 12.66 7.20
CA LEU A 122 7.93 11.96 6.04
C LEU A 122 8.83 10.78 6.45
N ASN A 123 9.61 10.93 7.52
CA ASN A 123 10.44 9.85 8.04
C ASN A 123 9.60 8.71 8.62
N TRP A 124 8.50 9.01 9.33
CA TRP A 124 7.57 7.97 9.80
C TRP A 124 6.96 7.18 8.64
N ILE A 125 6.56 7.86 7.57
CA ILE A 125 5.92 7.21 6.43
C ILE A 125 6.95 6.35 5.68
N ARG A 126 8.16 6.86 5.42
CA ARG A 126 9.23 6.11 4.75
C ARG A 126 9.69 4.87 5.53
N SER A 127 9.61 4.87 6.87
CA SER A 127 9.90 3.67 7.66
C SER A 127 8.78 2.63 7.58
N SER A 128 7.61 3.03 7.11
CA SER A 128 6.35 2.32 7.30
C SER A 128 5.55 2.10 6.01
N SER A 129 6.09 2.53 4.87
CA SER A 129 5.73 2.14 3.49
C SER A 129 6.83 1.27 2.92
#